data_AF-A0A016RVQ6-F1
#
_entry.id   AF-A0A016RVQ6-F1
#
_cell.length_a   1.000
_cell.length_b   1.000
_cell.length_c   1.000
_cell.angle_alpha   90.00
_cell.angle_beta   90.00
_cell.angle_gamma   90.00
#
_symmetry.space_group_name_H-M   'P 1'
#
loop_
_entity.id
_entity.type
_entity.pdbx_description
1 polymer ?
#
loop_
_entity_poly.entity_id
_entity_poly.type
_entity_poly.pdbx_seq_one_letter_code
_entity_poly.pdbx_strand_id
1 'polypeptide(L)'
;IPSGYQSLVGKPLTLENARRMTKWYHSAFKPSGAPIKYEAGTCRFDATARLSEMVSQQVFENDADRAVLLFALFNAMECTTRICFNMQPIPRRWDEVKHPRISCETLLFMVDITVIQSVIKQLKKMKEGCGTSPSESAPSEKQKNKESTKRKNQAASDYRGMVRNYWVEYWERKQKRWICVDPLRATVDEPNSIEENVTKPVIYVFAIDNEGGVRDVTARYASDFLRPEFRRSRTEQKWIVDTLKKKIIRANRERSEQEDLHMRQELVNKPLPATLSEYKNHPLYVLEKDLLKFEGIYPKPEDQKPLGEVRGHKVYPRSTVYTLQSENNWIKMARSVKKGEKAYKVVKARPNLRVPAEEREQRYLDVFGYWQTEPFRPPKVENGRIPRNEFGNVYMYQPSMCPIGAVHIRLPGLPSIARRLGGLECVPAVVGWEFNSCSNFPILEGACVLEKDAQLFIDEWKRLEATREERENKKREERVLGNWRKLIRGILRLHYVKSKFGATKEKVKSKKKKESVADKEDNDVVIDRTVMAPRQVFTHDDLMKL
;
A
#
# COMPACT_ATOMS: atom_id res chain seq x y z
N ILE A 1 -32.52 -27.60 -4.59
CA ILE A 1 -31.48 -28.61 -4.94
C ILE A 1 -32.19 -29.86 -5.42
N PRO A 2 -31.88 -30.39 -6.62
CA PRO A 2 -32.47 -31.66 -7.09
C PRO A 2 -32.20 -32.81 -6.11
N SER A 3 -33.16 -33.72 -5.94
CA SER A 3 -33.09 -34.83 -4.98
C SER A 3 -31.81 -35.66 -5.09
N GLY A 4 -31.30 -35.87 -6.31
CA GLY A 4 -30.04 -36.59 -6.55
C GLY A 4 -28.81 -35.99 -5.87
N TYR A 5 -28.78 -34.67 -5.64
CA TYR A 5 -27.66 -33.99 -4.97
C TYR A 5 -27.82 -33.93 -3.45
N GLN A 6 -29.02 -34.16 -2.90
CA GLN A 6 -29.24 -34.14 -1.43
C GLN A 6 -28.39 -35.18 -0.71
N SER A 7 -28.13 -36.32 -1.35
CA SER A 7 -27.25 -37.39 -0.84
C SER A 7 -25.78 -36.99 -0.64
N LEU A 8 -25.37 -35.85 -1.20
CA LEU A 8 -24.02 -35.29 -1.13
C LEU A 8 -23.85 -34.22 -0.04
N VAL A 9 -24.94 -33.77 0.60
CA VAL A 9 -24.89 -32.75 1.66
C VAL A 9 -24.04 -33.27 2.82
N GLY A 10 -23.14 -32.43 3.35
CA GLY A 10 -22.23 -32.77 4.45
C GLY A 10 -21.05 -33.67 4.06
N LYS A 11 -21.05 -34.26 2.85
CA LYS A 11 -19.95 -35.09 2.34
C LYS A 11 -18.91 -34.22 1.63
N PRO A 12 -17.62 -34.63 1.60
CA PRO A 12 -16.61 -33.95 0.79
C PRO A 12 -17.01 -33.94 -0.71
N LEU A 13 -17.24 -32.74 -1.24
CA LEU A 13 -17.62 -32.56 -2.65
C LEU A 13 -16.41 -32.83 -3.56
N THR A 14 -16.56 -33.78 -4.47
CA THR A 14 -15.52 -34.10 -5.48
C THR A 14 -15.61 -33.13 -6.65
N LEU A 15 -14.50 -32.98 -7.39
CA LEU A 15 -14.45 -32.14 -8.59
C LEU A 15 -15.51 -32.52 -9.64
N GLU A 16 -15.77 -33.81 -9.83
CA GLU A 16 -16.79 -34.29 -10.77
C GLU A 16 -18.21 -33.92 -10.34
N ASN A 17 -18.52 -34.05 -9.04
CA ASN A 17 -19.82 -33.64 -8.52
C ASN A 17 -19.99 -32.13 -8.59
N ALA A 18 -18.94 -31.36 -8.29
CA ALA A 18 -18.94 -29.91 -8.47
C ALA A 18 -19.22 -29.53 -9.93
N ARG A 19 -18.59 -30.18 -10.91
CA ARG A 19 -18.86 -29.96 -12.35
C ARG A 19 -20.31 -30.24 -12.73
N ARG A 20 -20.88 -31.35 -12.28
CA ARG A 20 -22.28 -31.70 -12.55
C ARG A 20 -23.24 -30.67 -11.95
N MET A 21 -23.00 -30.27 -10.71
CA MET A 21 -23.80 -29.29 -10.01
C MET A 21 -23.72 -27.91 -10.67
N THR A 22 -22.53 -27.45 -11.05
CA THR A 22 -22.33 -26.17 -11.73
C THR A 22 -22.99 -26.14 -13.12
N LYS A 23 -22.90 -27.24 -13.88
CA LYS A 23 -23.62 -27.38 -15.17
C LYS A 23 -25.13 -27.33 -14.98
N TRP A 24 -25.66 -28.06 -13.99
CA TRP A 24 -27.08 -28.00 -13.66
C TRP A 24 -27.49 -26.57 -13.28
N TYR A 25 -26.74 -25.91 -12.40
CA TYR A 25 -27.01 -24.54 -11.98
C TYR A 25 -27.07 -23.58 -13.17
N HIS A 26 -26.07 -23.63 -14.06
CA HIS A 26 -26.01 -22.82 -15.27
C HIS A 26 -27.21 -23.06 -16.22
N SER A 27 -27.70 -24.30 -16.27
CA SER A 27 -28.87 -24.65 -17.08
C SER A 27 -30.19 -24.26 -16.43
N ALA A 28 -30.32 -24.38 -15.11
CA ALA A 28 -31.54 -24.13 -14.36
C ALA A 28 -31.81 -22.64 -14.17
N PHE A 29 -30.77 -21.87 -13.79
CA PHE A 29 -30.93 -20.45 -13.50
C PHE A 29 -30.77 -19.58 -14.74
N LYS A 30 -31.70 -18.66 -14.98
CA LYS A 30 -31.71 -17.78 -16.16
C LYS A 30 -31.74 -16.28 -15.82
N PRO A 31 -31.30 -15.40 -16.71
CA PRO A 31 -31.50 -13.96 -16.52
C PRO A 31 -33.00 -13.65 -16.41
N SER A 32 -33.40 -12.89 -15.39
CA SER A 32 -34.81 -12.53 -15.14
C SER A 32 -35.42 -11.69 -16.25
N GLY A 33 -34.62 -10.84 -16.91
CA GLY A 33 -35.09 -9.87 -17.90
C GLY A 33 -35.89 -8.70 -17.32
N ALA A 34 -36.40 -8.84 -16.08
CA ALA A 34 -37.09 -7.79 -15.32
C ALA A 34 -36.59 -7.74 -13.87
N PRO A 35 -36.80 -6.62 -13.15
CA PRO A 35 -36.49 -6.54 -11.72
C PRO A 35 -37.29 -7.57 -10.91
N ILE A 36 -36.62 -8.22 -9.97
CA ILE A 36 -37.17 -9.21 -9.05
C ILE A 36 -38.06 -8.50 -8.05
N LYS A 37 -39.34 -8.86 -8.05
CA LYS A 37 -40.33 -8.35 -7.11
C LYS A 37 -40.37 -9.27 -5.90
N TYR A 38 -40.25 -8.71 -4.70
CA TYR A 38 -40.32 -9.46 -3.45
C TYR A 38 -41.15 -8.68 -2.42
N GLU A 39 -41.78 -9.37 -1.48
CA GLU A 39 -42.46 -8.73 -0.34
C GLU A 39 -41.45 -8.37 0.75
N ALA A 40 -41.34 -7.07 1.03
CA ALA A 40 -40.52 -6.55 2.13
C ALA A 40 -41.07 -7.02 3.49
N GLY A 41 -40.17 -7.27 4.45
CA GLY A 41 -40.54 -7.67 5.81
C GLY A 41 -40.93 -9.14 6.01
N THR A 42 -40.95 -9.97 4.96
CA THR A 42 -41.17 -11.43 5.05
C THR A 42 -40.00 -12.17 5.70
N CYS A 43 -38.80 -11.63 5.56
CA CYS A 43 -37.57 -12.13 6.18
C CYS A 43 -36.96 -11.06 7.09
N ARG A 44 -36.04 -11.47 7.98
CA ARG A 44 -35.27 -10.55 8.84
C ARG A 44 -34.52 -9.47 8.05
N PHE A 45 -34.11 -9.78 6.82
CA PHE A 45 -33.45 -8.84 5.91
C PHE A 45 -34.10 -8.92 4.53
N ASP A 46 -34.36 -7.78 3.89
CA ASP A 46 -34.95 -7.71 2.55
C ASP A 46 -34.11 -8.44 1.49
N ALA A 47 -32.79 -8.43 1.64
CA ALA A 47 -31.89 -9.20 0.77
C ALA A 47 -32.17 -10.72 0.82
N THR A 48 -32.64 -11.23 1.97
CA THR A 48 -33.02 -12.64 2.12
C THR A 48 -34.34 -12.94 1.41
N ALA A 49 -35.33 -12.03 1.52
CA ALA A 49 -36.60 -12.16 0.80
C ALA A 49 -36.36 -12.14 -0.72
N ARG A 50 -35.55 -11.20 -1.21
CA ARG A 50 -35.16 -11.13 -2.62
C ARG A 50 -34.41 -12.39 -3.10
N LEU A 51 -33.48 -12.92 -2.29
CA LEU A 51 -32.77 -14.15 -2.61
C LEU A 51 -33.72 -15.36 -2.69
N SER A 52 -34.68 -15.45 -1.77
CA SER A 52 -35.71 -16.50 -1.78
C SER A 52 -36.51 -16.47 -3.07
N GLU A 53 -36.92 -15.28 -3.52
CA GLU A 53 -37.67 -15.15 -4.77
C GLU A 53 -36.85 -15.58 -6.00
N MET A 54 -35.58 -15.16 -6.07
CA MET A 54 -34.66 -15.59 -7.13
C MET A 54 -34.49 -17.12 -7.18
N VAL A 55 -34.47 -17.78 -6.01
CA VAL A 55 -34.42 -19.25 -5.92
C VAL A 55 -35.73 -19.89 -6.39
N SER A 56 -36.87 -19.37 -5.96
CA SER A 56 -38.20 -19.89 -6.33
C SER A 56 -38.44 -19.82 -7.84
N GLN A 57 -38.10 -18.69 -8.45
CA GLN A 57 -38.26 -18.46 -9.88
C GLN A 57 -37.10 -19.02 -10.73
N GLN A 58 -35.99 -19.42 -10.10
CA GLN A 58 -34.75 -19.84 -10.77
C GLN A 58 -34.19 -18.76 -11.72
N VAL A 59 -34.14 -17.52 -11.25
CA VAL A 59 -33.66 -16.38 -12.04
C VAL A 59 -32.62 -15.53 -11.30
N PHE A 60 -31.86 -14.73 -12.04
CA PHE A 60 -30.93 -13.72 -11.52
C PHE A 60 -31.02 -12.42 -12.34
N GLU A 61 -30.73 -11.27 -11.74
CA GLU A 61 -30.74 -9.99 -12.49
C GLU A 61 -29.35 -9.64 -13.05
N ASN A 62 -28.30 -9.83 -12.25
CA ASN A 62 -26.93 -9.41 -12.58
C ASN A 62 -25.90 -10.51 -12.25
N ASP A 63 -24.63 -10.23 -12.54
CA ASP A 63 -23.53 -11.18 -12.34
C ASP A 63 -23.25 -11.47 -10.86
N ALA A 64 -23.44 -10.47 -9.98
CA ALA A 64 -23.35 -10.66 -8.53
C ALA A 64 -24.43 -11.62 -8.03
N ASP A 65 -25.69 -11.43 -8.42
CA ASP A 65 -26.80 -12.31 -8.05
C ASP A 65 -26.55 -13.76 -8.50
N ARG A 66 -26.07 -13.92 -9.75
CA ARG A 66 -25.69 -15.22 -10.29
C ARG A 66 -24.60 -15.89 -9.44
N ALA A 67 -23.58 -15.16 -9.02
CA ALA A 67 -22.55 -15.71 -8.14
C ALA A 67 -23.06 -16.00 -6.72
N VAL A 68 -23.93 -15.13 -6.17
CA VAL A 68 -24.50 -15.28 -4.82
C VAL A 68 -25.42 -16.50 -4.73
N LEU A 69 -26.26 -16.74 -5.73
CA LEU A 69 -27.10 -17.95 -5.81
C LEU A 69 -26.25 -19.22 -5.85
N LEU A 70 -25.16 -19.20 -6.63
CA LEU A 70 -24.22 -20.31 -6.68
C LEU A 70 -23.49 -20.48 -5.33
N PHE A 71 -23.08 -19.39 -4.69
CA PHE A 71 -22.47 -19.41 -3.36
C PHE A 71 -23.41 -20.03 -2.33
N ALA A 72 -24.69 -19.61 -2.34
CA ALA A 72 -25.73 -20.15 -1.47
C ALA A 72 -25.95 -21.65 -1.71
N LEU A 73 -25.91 -22.10 -2.98
CA LEU A 73 -25.97 -23.52 -3.32
C LEU A 73 -24.82 -24.31 -2.69
N PHE A 74 -23.57 -23.88 -2.85
CA PHE A 74 -22.42 -24.57 -2.23
C PHE A 74 -22.44 -24.48 -0.70
N ASN A 75 -22.91 -23.37 -0.13
CA ASN A 75 -23.06 -23.23 1.31
C ASN A 75 -24.14 -24.19 1.86
N ALA A 76 -25.26 -24.35 1.16
CA ALA A 76 -26.32 -25.31 1.50
C ALA A 76 -25.87 -26.78 1.37
N MET A 77 -24.82 -27.04 0.60
CA MET A 77 -24.15 -28.35 0.55
C MET A 77 -23.16 -28.57 1.71
N GLU A 78 -23.10 -27.65 2.67
CA GLU A 78 -22.13 -27.65 3.79
C GLU A 78 -20.66 -27.64 3.33
N CYS A 79 -20.41 -27.08 2.13
CA CYS A 79 -19.06 -26.83 1.67
C CYS A 79 -18.53 -25.55 2.32
N THR A 80 -17.28 -25.56 2.75
CA THR A 80 -16.56 -24.31 3.04
C THR A 80 -16.39 -23.59 1.70
N THR A 81 -17.06 -22.45 1.56
CA THR A 81 -17.21 -21.74 0.28
C THR A 81 -16.94 -20.27 0.47
N ARG A 82 -16.54 -19.60 -0.62
CA ARG A 82 -16.29 -18.16 -0.63
C ARG A 82 -16.72 -17.52 -1.93
N ILE A 83 -17.19 -16.28 -1.83
CA ILE A 83 -17.47 -15.46 -3.01
C ILE A 83 -16.20 -14.69 -3.36
N CYS A 84 -15.78 -14.79 -4.62
CA CYS A 84 -14.66 -14.04 -5.18
C CYS A 84 -15.20 -12.89 -6.02
N PHE A 85 -14.53 -11.74 -5.95
CA PHE A 85 -14.93 -10.58 -6.73
C PHE A 85 -13.74 -9.75 -7.21
N ASN A 86 -13.84 -9.28 -8.45
CA ASN A 86 -12.92 -8.34 -9.08
C ASN A 86 -13.24 -6.92 -8.61
N MET A 87 -12.47 -6.40 -7.67
CA MET A 87 -12.65 -5.06 -7.13
C MET A 87 -12.07 -4.01 -8.08
N GLN A 88 -12.87 -3.00 -8.39
CA GLN A 88 -12.50 -1.88 -9.27
C GLN A 88 -12.32 -0.60 -8.42
N PRO A 89 -11.14 -0.40 -7.78
CA PRO A 89 -10.87 0.83 -7.05
C PRO A 89 -10.73 2.01 -8.00
N ILE A 90 -10.95 3.22 -7.47
CA ILE A 90 -10.64 4.46 -8.18
C ILE A 90 -9.13 4.49 -8.48
N PRO A 91 -8.71 4.63 -9.76
CA PRO A 91 -7.31 4.74 -10.11
C PRO A 91 -6.62 5.93 -9.43
N ARG A 92 -5.32 5.85 -9.15
CA ARG A 92 -4.57 7.01 -8.63
C ARG A 92 -4.35 8.00 -9.76
N ARG A 93 -4.27 9.30 -9.44
CA ARG A 93 -4.10 10.39 -10.43
C ARG A 93 -2.93 10.18 -11.41
N TRP A 94 -1.82 9.59 -10.99
CA TRP A 94 -0.67 9.32 -11.87
C TRP A 94 -0.76 7.98 -12.62
N ASP A 95 -1.68 7.09 -12.24
CA ASP A 95 -1.99 5.90 -13.03
C ASP A 95 -2.85 6.28 -14.27
N GLU A 96 -3.61 7.38 -14.19
CA GLU A 96 -4.36 7.95 -15.32
C GLU A 96 -3.48 8.41 -16.49
N VAL A 97 -2.20 8.72 -16.26
CA VAL A 97 -1.29 9.20 -17.32
C VAL A 97 -0.79 8.03 -18.19
N LYS A 98 -0.82 6.79 -17.68
CA LYS A 98 -0.37 5.59 -18.39
C LYS A 98 -1.47 4.89 -19.18
N HIS A 99 -2.71 5.24 -18.91
CA HIS A 99 -3.87 4.82 -19.68
C HIS A 99 -4.46 6.09 -20.29
N PRO A 100 -4.26 6.37 -21.59
CA PRO A 100 -4.88 7.54 -22.20
C PRO A 100 -6.36 7.53 -21.82
N ARG A 101 -6.80 8.61 -21.18
CA ARG A 101 -8.19 8.79 -20.78
C ARG A 101 -9.09 8.42 -21.96
N ILE A 102 -9.90 7.38 -21.79
CA ILE A 102 -11.29 7.57 -22.18
C ILE A 102 -11.75 8.68 -21.23
N SER A 103 -11.95 9.86 -21.78
CA SER A 103 -12.29 11.09 -21.05
C SER A 103 -13.43 10.84 -20.07
N CYS A 104 -13.46 11.66 -19.03
CA CYS A 104 -14.51 11.74 -18.03
C CYS A 104 -15.89 12.18 -18.61
N GLU A 105 -16.14 11.96 -19.91
CA GLU A 105 -17.43 12.13 -20.57
C GLU A 105 -18.31 10.88 -20.48
N THR A 106 -17.76 9.70 -20.18
CA THR A 106 -18.55 8.45 -20.16
C THR A 106 -19.48 8.32 -18.94
N LEU A 107 -19.33 9.15 -17.91
CA LEU A 107 -20.29 9.22 -16.80
C LEU A 107 -21.57 10.01 -17.14
N LEU A 108 -21.58 10.75 -18.26
CA LEU A 108 -22.80 11.39 -18.80
C LEU A 108 -23.44 10.59 -19.95
N PHE A 109 -22.78 9.57 -20.50
CA PHE A 109 -23.30 8.74 -21.61
C PHE A 109 -24.08 7.49 -21.15
N MET A 110 -24.62 7.51 -19.93
CA MET A 110 -25.68 6.57 -19.51
C MET A 110 -27.09 7.09 -19.83
N VAL A 111 -27.21 8.03 -20.77
CA VAL A 111 -28.47 8.41 -21.42
C VAL A 111 -28.25 8.32 -22.93
N ASP A 112 -29.08 7.53 -23.61
CA ASP A 112 -29.19 7.35 -25.07
C ASP A 112 -28.23 6.41 -25.82
N ILE A 113 -28.24 5.14 -25.43
CA ILE A 113 -27.81 3.98 -26.26
C ILE A 113 -28.69 3.80 -27.52
N THR A 114 -29.88 4.40 -27.57
CA THR A 114 -30.84 4.33 -28.69
C THR A 114 -30.40 5.13 -29.92
N VAL A 115 -29.70 6.25 -29.74
CA VAL A 115 -29.31 7.15 -30.83
C VAL A 115 -28.13 6.57 -31.65
N ILE A 116 -27.16 5.93 -30.98
CA ILE A 116 -25.99 5.32 -31.64
C ILE A 116 -26.39 4.12 -32.50
N GLN A 117 -27.38 3.32 -32.08
CA GLN A 117 -27.89 2.20 -32.88
C GLN A 117 -28.60 2.66 -34.16
N SER A 118 -29.28 3.81 -34.12
CA SER A 118 -29.93 4.41 -35.29
C SER A 118 -28.92 4.89 -36.34
N VAL A 119 -27.84 5.56 -35.90
CA VAL A 119 -26.78 6.07 -36.77
C VAL A 119 -25.96 4.93 -37.41
N ILE A 120 -25.67 3.86 -36.68
CA ILE A 120 -24.98 2.68 -37.22
C ILE A 120 -25.85 1.95 -38.27
N LYS A 121 -27.18 1.96 -38.11
CA LYS A 121 -28.13 1.37 -39.07
C LYS A 121 -28.22 2.20 -40.35
N GLN A 122 -28.13 3.53 -40.27
CA GLN A 122 -28.06 4.42 -41.43
C GLN A 122 -26.72 4.32 -42.18
N LEU A 123 -25.59 4.18 -41.47
CA LEU A 123 -24.26 4.03 -42.07
C LEU A 123 -24.05 2.69 -42.78
N LYS A 124 -24.66 1.60 -42.29
CA LYS A 124 -24.67 0.30 -42.99
C LYS A 124 -25.47 0.33 -44.29
N LYS A 125 -26.57 1.08 -44.33
CA LYS A 125 -27.41 1.23 -45.52
C LYS A 125 -26.74 2.00 -46.66
N MET A 126 -25.70 2.80 -46.36
CA MET A 126 -24.93 3.53 -47.37
C MET A 126 -23.71 2.76 -47.92
N LYS A 127 -23.38 1.58 -47.38
CA LYS A 127 -22.16 0.83 -47.76
C LYS A 127 -22.42 -0.43 -48.60
N GLU A 128 -23.67 -0.72 -48.94
CA GLU A 128 -24.07 -1.85 -49.82
C GLU A 128 -24.29 -1.44 -51.29
N GLY A 129 -23.67 -0.34 -51.72
CA GLY A 129 -23.78 0.17 -53.09
C GLY A 129 -22.43 0.32 -53.80
N CYS A 130 -21.60 -0.73 -53.83
CA CYS A 130 -20.52 -0.83 -54.83
C CYS A 130 -19.98 -2.27 -54.85
N GLY A 131 -20.28 -3.01 -55.91
CA GLY A 131 -19.72 -4.34 -56.16
C GLY A 131 -18.37 -4.27 -56.86
N THR A 132 -17.52 -5.26 -56.62
CA THR A 132 -16.65 -5.90 -57.63
C THR A 132 -15.98 -7.13 -57.01
N SER A 133 -16.05 -8.26 -57.72
CA SER A 133 -15.39 -9.55 -57.43
C SER A 133 -13.87 -9.48 -57.68
N PRO A 134 -13.06 -10.39 -57.12
CA PRO A 134 -12.53 -11.46 -57.99
C PRO A 134 -12.21 -12.82 -57.33
N SER A 135 -12.43 -13.86 -58.16
CA SER A 135 -11.72 -15.13 -58.41
C SER A 135 -11.05 -15.97 -57.29
N GLU A 136 -11.42 -17.24 -57.33
CA GLU A 136 -10.91 -18.39 -56.58
C GLU A 136 -9.44 -18.75 -56.88
N SER A 137 -8.73 -19.22 -55.85
CA SER A 137 -7.63 -20.19 -56.00
C SER A 137 -7.60 -21.12 -54.78
N ALA A 138 -7.58 -22.42 -55.04
CA ALA A 138 -7.65 -23.49 -54.05
C ALA A 138 -6.30 -23.72 -53.33
N PRO A 139 -6.31 -24.22 -52.09
CA PRO A 139 -5.20 -25.04 -51.60
C PRO A 139 -5.64 -26.39 -51.02
N SER A 140 -4.84 -27.39 -51.36
CA SER A 140 -4.85 -28.81 -50.98
C SER A 140 -4.96 -29.08 -49.47
N GLU A 141 -5.79 -30.07 -49.12
CA GLU A 141 -5.99 -30.60 -47.77
C GLU A 141 -4.77 -31.36 -47.22
N LYS A 142 -4.28 -30.95 -46.05
CA LYS A 142 -3.66 -31.85 -45.07
C LYS A 142 -4.57 -31.93 -43.86
N GLN A 143 -5.25 -33.07 -43.71
CA GLN A 143 -6.08 -33.39 -42.54
C GLN A 143 -5.20 -33.65 -41.31
N LYS A 144 -5.38 -32.84 -40.25
CA LYS A 144 -5.11 -33.20 -38.84
C LYS A 144 -5.79 -32.19 -37.89
N ASN A 145 -6.60 -32.70 -36.96
CA ASN A 145 -7.19 -32.05 -35.77
C ASN A 145 -7.96 -30.73 -35.94
N LYS A 146 -9.15 -30.76 -36.54
CA LYS A 146 -10.12 -29.63 -36.59
C LYS A 146 -11.19 -29.63 -35.48
N GLU A 147 -11.33 -30.72 -34.73
CA GLU A 147 -12.51 -30.90 -33.86
C GLU A 147 -12.37 -30.24 -32.47
N SER A 148 -11.18 -30.23 -31.88
CA SER A 148 -10.91 -29.58 -30.60
C SER A 148 -10.85 -28.04 -30.70
N THR A 149 -10.38 -27.51 -31.83
CA THR A 149 -10.25 -26.07 -32.10
C THR A 149 -11.59 -25.42 -32.44
N LYS A 150 -12.50 -26.13 -33.13
CA LYS A 150 -13.87 -25.65 -33.41
C LYS A 150 -14.68 -25.45 -32.12
N ARG A 151 -14.65 -26.42 -31.18
CA ARG A 151 -15.39 -26.31 -29.90
C ARG A 151 -14.90 -25.17 -29.01
N LYS A 152 -13.58 -24.91 -28.95
CA LYS A 152 -13.03 -23.75 -28.22
C LYS A 152 -13.43 -22.42 -28.87
N ASN A 153 -13.42 -22.32 -30.20
CA ASN A 153 -13.82 -21.11 -30.91
C ASN A 153 -15.33 -20.82 -30.81
N GLN A 154 -16.16 -21.85 -30.70
CA GLN A 154 -17.62 -21.72 -30.56
C GLN A 154 -18.01 -21.28 -29.13
N ALA A 155 -17.41 -21.90 -28.09
CA ALA A 155 -17.62 -21.47 -26.72
C ALA A 155 -17.11 -20.05 -26.43
N ALA A 156 -16.01 -19.60 -27.07
CA ALA A 156 -15.52 -18.22 -26.96
C ALA A 156 -16.41 -17.20 -27.70
N SER A 157 -17.22 -17.64 -28.67
CA SER A 157 -18.18 -16.82 -29.39
C SER A 157 -19.41 -16.50 -28.53
N ASP A 158 -19.91 -17.49 -27.78
CA ASP A 158 -21.21 -17.40 -27.08
C ASP A 158 -21.22 -16.42 -25.89
N TYR A 159 -20.05 -16.15 -25.28
CA TYR A 159 -19.91 -15.26 -24.12
C TYR A 159 -19.24 -13.92 -24.46
N ARG A 160 -19.13 -13.58 -25.75
CA ARG A 160 -18.51 -12.32 -26.20
C ARG A 160 -19.34 -11.13 -25.73
N GLY A 161 -18.70 -10.19 -25.03
CA GLY A 161 -19.36 -8.99 -24.49
C GLY A 161 -20.03 -9.19 -23.12
N MET A 162 -20.05 -10.40 -22.58
CA MET A 162 -20.51 -10.66 -21.22
C MET A 162 -19.41 -10.35 -20.20
N VAL A 163 -19.81 -9.75 -19.07
CA VAL A 163 -18.94 -9.42 -17.95
C VAL A 163 -19.29 -10.30 -16.74
N ARG A 164 -18.26 -10.77 -16.03
CA ARG A 164 -18.33 -11.54 -14.79
C ARG A 164 -17.30 -11.00 -13.82
N ASN A 165 -17.72 -10.16 -12.89
CA ASN A 165 -16.88 -9.67 -11.80
C ASN A 165 -17.03 -10.48 -10.51
N TYR A 166 -17.99 -11.42 -10.44
CA TYR A 166 -18.23 -12.28 -9.29
C TYR A 166 -18.23 -13.76 -9.66
N TRP A 167 -17.66 -14.60 -8.81
CA TRP A 167 -17.66 -16.06 -8.95
C TRP A 167 -17.46 -16.74 -7.58
N VAL A 168 -17.40 -18.07 -7.56
CA VAL A 168 -17.37 -18.84 -6.31
C VAL A 168 -16.11 -19.69 -6.24
N GLU A 169 -15.63 -19.93 -5.04
CA GLU A 169 -14.66 -20.98 -4.77
C GLU A 169 -15.13 -21.85 -3.61
N TYR A 170 -14.82 -23.16 -3.68
CA TYR A 170 -15.03 -24.06 -2.55
C TYR A 170 -13.72 -24.74 -2.13
N TRP A 171 -13.64 -25.10 -0.86
CA TRP A 171 -12.47 -25.77 -0.29
C TRP A 171 -12.57 -27.29 -0.50
N GLU A 172 -11.66 -27.86 -1.30
CA GLU A 172 -11.56 -29.30 -1.46
C GLU A 172 -10.71 -29.91 -0.33
N ARG A 173 -11.37 -30.61 0.60
CA ARG A 173 -10.74 -31.13 1.82
C ARG A 173 -9.59 -32.13 1.56
N LYS A 174 -9.64 -32.89 0.46
CA LYS A 174 -8.63 -33.91 0.14
C LYS A 174 -7.32 -33.30 -0.35
N GLN A 175 -7.39 -32.36 -1.30
CA GLN A 175 -6.21 -31.69 -1.85
C GLN A 175 -5.80 -30.44 -1.05
N LYS A 176 -6.62 -30.03 -0.08
CA LYS A 176 -6.37 -28.87 0.78
C LYS A 176 -6.13 -27.59 -0.03
N ARG A 177 -7.01 -27.35 -1.00
CA ARG A 177 -6.95 -26.15 -1.87
C ARG A 177 -8.34 -25.64 -2.23
N TRP A 178 -8.38 -24.37 -2.64
CA TRP A 178 -9.57 -23.73 -3.17
C TRP A 178 -9.75 -24.07 -4.65
N ILE A 179 -10.97 -24.44 -5.02
CA ILE A 179 -11.38 -24.77 -6.39
C ILE A 179 -12.23 -23.65 -6.94
N CYS A 180 -11.81 -23.06 -8.07
CA CYS A 180 -12.58 -22.05 -8.80
C CYS A 180 -13.84 -22.65 -9.42
N VAL A 181 -14.98 -21.99 -9.25
CA VAL A 181 -16.26 -22.35 -9.86
C VAL A 181 -16.81 -21.13 -10.59
N ASP A 182 -16.87 -21.23 -11.90
CA ASP A 182 -17.30 -20.16 -12.78
C ASP A 182 -18.82 -20.24 -13.05
N PRO A 183 -19.62 -19.30 -12.53
CA PRO A 183 -21.05 -19.29 -12.81
C PRO A 183 -21.35 -19.00 -14.28
N LEU A 184 -20.52 -18.23 -15.00
CA LEU A 184 -20.76 -17.75 -16.37
C LEU A 184 -20.58 -18.86 -17.40
N ARG A 185 -19.44 -19.56 -17.39
CA ARG A 185 -19.10 -20.60 -18.38
C ARG A 185 -19.35 -22.02 -17.88
N ALA A 186 -19.82 -22.16 -16.64
CA ALA A 186 -19.99 -23.42 -15.94
C ALA A 186 -18.70 -24.27 -15.85
N THR A 187 -17.53 -23.63 -15.85
CA THR A 187 -16.24 -24.30 -15.69
C THR A 187 -15.91 -24.48 -14.21
N VAL A 188 -15.14 -25.52 -13.91
CA VAL A 188 -14.69 -25.84 -12.55
C VAL A 188 -13.22 -26.15 -12.61
N ASP A 189 -12.45 -25.52 -11.74
CA ASP A 189 -10.99 -25.61 -11.63
C ASP A 189 -10.23 -25.05 -12.83
N GLU A 190 -10.78 -23.98 -13.42
CA GLU A 190 -10.17 -23.25 -14.55
C GLU A 190 -9.97 -21.76 -14.21
N PRO A 191 -9.14 -21.40 -13.21
CA PRO A 191 -9.02 -20.01 -12.78
C PRO A 191 -8.54 -19.05 -13.88
N ASN A 192 -7.68 -19.52 -14.80
CA ASN A 192 -7.17 -18.71 -15.91
C ASN A 192 -8.29 -18.29 -16.88
N SER A 193 -9.38 -19.04 -17.00
CA SER A 193 -10.52 -18.68 -17.87
C SER A 193 -11.34 -17.52 -17.29
N ILE A 194 -11.15 -17.19 -16.01
CA ILE A 194 -11.88 -16.10 -15.37
C ILE A 194 -11.48 -14.76 -15.98
N GLU A 195 -10.19 -14.62 -16.31
CA GLU A 195 -9.59 -13.37 -16.75
C GLU A 195 -10.15 -12.84 -18.10
N GLU A 196 -10.74 -13.71 -18.92
CA GLU A 196 -11.26 -13.36 -20.25
C GLU A 196 -12.52 -12.46 -20.19
N ASN A 197 -13.37 -12.62 -19.17
CA ASN A 197 -14.67 -11.94 -19.06
C ASN A 197 -14.80 -11.03 -17.83
N VAL A 198 -13.70 -10.65 -17.19
CA VAL A 198 -13.70 -9.69 -16.06
C VAL A 198 -13.52 -8.26 -16.56
N THR A 199 -14.08 -7.28 -15.83
CA THR A 199 -13.79 -5.87 -16.09
C THR A 199 -12.30 -5.60 -15.97
N LYS A 200 -11.72 -4.96 -16.99
CA LYS A 200 -10.30 -4.61 -17.05
C LYS A 200 -10.08 -3.17 -16.57
N PRO A 201 -8.94 -2.88 -15.90
CA PRO A 201 -7.86 -3.81 -15.53
C PRO A 201 -8.22 -4.67 -14.30
N VAL A 202 -7.70 -5.90 -14.26
CA VAL A 202 -7.74 -6.74 -13.05
C VAL A 202 -6.60 -6.28 -12.17
N ILE A 203 -6.89 -5.68 -11.01
CA ILE A 203 -5.85 -5.22 -10.07
C ILE A 203 -5.99 -5.91 -8.73
N TYR A 204 -7.21 -6.08 -8.23
CA TYR A 204 -7.49 -6.76 -6.98
C TYR A 204 -8.64 -7.73 -7.14
N VAL A 205 -8.40 -8.99 -6.79
CA VAL A 205 -9.43 -9.98 -6.59
C VAL A 205 -9.42 -10.36 -5.12
N PHE A 206 -10.54 -10.09 -4.44
CA PHE A 206 -10.75 -10.50 -3.06
C PHE A 206 -11.72 -11.66 -3.00
N ALA A 207 -11.57 -12.49 -1.98
CA ALA A 207 -12.49 -13.56 -1.68
C ALA A 207 -12.95 -13.48 -0.22
N ILE A 208 -14.26 -13.63 0.01
CA ILE A 208 -14.90 -13.58 1.32
C ILE A 208 -15.51 -14.95 1.59
N ASP A 209 -14.99 -15.66 2.59
CA ASP A 209 -15.51 -16.97 2.97
C ASP A 209 -16.80 -16.89 3.80
N ASN A 210 -17.49 -18.02 3.92
CA ASN A 210 -18.73 -18.14 4.68
C ASN A 210 -18.54 -17.96 6.21
N GLU A 211 -17.31 -17.82 6.69
CA GLU A 211 -16.97 -17.44 8.07
C GLU A 211 -16.68 -15.91 8.18
N GLY A 212 -16.74 -15.17 7.08
CA GLY A 212 -16.45 -13.72 7.02
C GLY A 212 -14.98 -13.36 6.80
N GLY A 213 -14.11 -14.36 6.63
CA GLY A 213 -12.68 -14.20 6.38
C GLY A 213 -12.38 -13.67 4.97
N VAL A 214 -11.52 -12.66 4.89
CA VAL A 214 -11.18 -12.00 3.61
C VAL A 214 -9.74 -12.33 3.18
N ARG A 215 -9.57 -12.65 1.90
CA ARG A 215 -8.29 -13.01 1.28
C ARG A 215 -8.06 -12.26 -0.02
N ASP A 216 -6.84 -11.78 -0.24
CA ASP A 216 -6.39 -11.38 -1.57
C ASP A 216 -6.00 -12.64 -2.36
N VAL A 217 -6.77 -12.94 -3.41
CA VAL A 217 -6.59 -14.12 -4.26
C VAL A 217 -6.16 -13.73 -5.67
N THR A 218 -5.72 -12.49 -5.86
CA THR A 218 -5.41 -11.93 -7.19
C THR A 218 -4.38 -12.75 -7.96
N ALA A 219 -3.39 -13.33 -7.27
CA ALA A 219 -2.32 -14.12 -7.89
C ALA A 219 -2.83 -15.34 -8.68
N ARG A 220 -3.98 -15.90 -8.29
CA ARG A 220 -4.64 -17.03 -8.96
C ARG A 220 -5.26 -16.62 -10.29
N TYR A 221 -5.73 -15.39 -10.41
CA TYR A 221 -6.60 -14.95 -11.50
C TYR A 221 -5.96 -13.97 -12.48
N ALA A 222 -4.97 -13.19 -12.04
CA ALA A 222 -4.28 -12.24 -12.90
C ALA A 222 -3.05 -12.91 -13.54
N SER A 223 -3.08 -13.11 -14.86
CA SER A 223 -1.92 -13.59 -15.63
C SER A 223 -0.72 -12.64 -15.49
N ASP A 224 -0.98 -11.34 -15.48
CA ASP A 224 0.02 -10.28 -15.38
C ASP A 224 0.52 -10.03 -13.95
N PHE A 225 0.12 -10.82 -12.95
CA PHE A 225 0.41 -10.58 -11.52
C PHE A 225 1.88 -10.29 -11.20
N LEU A 226 2.80 -10.98 -11.88
CA LEU A 226 4.25 -10.84 -11.65
C LEU A 226 4.88 -9.68 -12.44
N ARG A 227 4.17 -9.14 -13.45
CA ARG A 227 4.70 -8.10 -14.33
C ARG A 227 4.95 -6.80 -13.57
N PRO A 228 6.03 -6.05 -13.92
CA PRO A 228 6.34 -4.78 -13.25
C PRO A 228 5.18 -3.77 -13.31
N GLU A 229 4.48 -3.68 -14.44
CA GLU A 229 3.38 -2.73 -14.67
C GLU A 229 2.20 -3.01 -13.73
N PHE A 230 1.81 -4.28 -13.59
CA PHE A 230 0.77 -4.73 -12.69
C PHE A 230 1.11 -4.43 -11.22
N ARG A 231 2.35 -4.70 -10.79
CA ARG A 231 2.75 -4.46 -9.40
C ARG A 231 2.86 -2.97 -9.07
N ARG A 232 3.16 -2.13 -10.05
CA ARG A 232 3.22 -0.67 -9.88
C ARG A 232 1.83 -0.04 -9.71
N SER A 233 0.78 -0.62 -10.29
CA SER A 233 -0.61 -0.12 -10.13
C SER A 233 -1.21 -0.47 -8.78
N ARG A 234 -0.57 -1.35 -8.02
CA ARG A 234 -1.02 -1.79 -6.69
C ARG A 234 -0.50 -0.87 -5.58
N THR A 235 -1.21 -0.90 -4.45
CA THR A 235 -0.81 -0.29 -3.19
C THR A 235 0.27 -1.13 -2.51
N GLU A 236 0.80 -0.65 -1.38
CA GLU A 236 1.81 -1.36 -0.62
C GLU A 236 1.28 -2.71 -0.11
N GLN A 237 1.98 -3.80 -0.47
CA GLN A 237 1.54 -5.15 -0.09
C GLN A 237 1.48 -5.35 1.43
N LYS A 238 2.39 -4.71 2.18
CA LYS A 238 2.41 -4.76 3.65
C LYS A 238 1.11 -4.22 4.23
N TRP A 239 0.61 -3.10 3.71
CA TRP A 239 -0.65 -2.51 4.17
C TRP A 239 -1.85 -3.43 3.94
N ILE A 240 -1.92 -4.11 2.78
CA ILE A 240 -2.98 -5.10 2.50
C ILE A 240 -2.89 -6.24 3.52
N VAL A 241 -1.70 -6.81 3.69
CA VAL A 241 -1.47 -7.94 4.62
C VAL A 241 -1.84 -7.56 6.06
N ASP A 242 -1.42 -6.39 6.52
CA ASP A 242 -1.73 -5.92 7.88
C ASP A 242 -3.22 -5.64 8.05
N THR A 243 -3.90 -5.16 7.00
CA THR A 243 -5.35 -4.95 6.99
C THR A 243 -6.11 -6.28 7.07
N LEU A 244 -5.75 -7.27 6.26
CA LEU A 244 -6.39 -8.59 6.24
C LEU A 244 -6.11 -9.43 7.51
N LYS A 245 -5.11 -9.04 8.31
CA LYS A 245 -4.83 -9.67 9.62
C LYS A 245 -5.71 -9.15 10.76
N LYS A 246 -6.49 -8.08 10.54
CA LYS A 246 -7.40 -7.53 11.56
C LYS A 246 -8.47 -8.56 11.95
N LYS A 247 -8.72 -8.71 13.25
CA LYS A 247 -9.61 -9.74 13.82
C LYS A 247 -11.00 -9.81 13.17
N ILE A 248 -11.55 -8.67 12.75
CA ILE A 248 -12.91 -8.56 12.20
C ILE A 248 -13.06 -9.25 10.83
N ILE A 249 -11.98 -9.33 10.05
CA ILE A 249 -12.01 -9.84 8.66
C ILE A 249 -10.96 -10.93 8.41
N ARG A 250 -10.35 -11.45 9.48
CA ARG A 250 -9.23 -12.38 9.40
C ARG A 250 -9.72 -13.75 8.94
N ALA A 251 -9.17 -14.22 7.83
CA ALA A 251 -9.41 -15.58 7.34
C ALA A 251 -8.80 -16.67 8.25
N ASN A 252 -9.35 -17.88 8.14
CA ASN A 252 -8.85 -19.06 8.85
C ASN A 252 -7.34 -19.27 8.59
N ARG A 253 -6.57 -19.47 9.66
CA ARG A 253 -5.11 -19.53 9.61
C ARG A 253 -4.59 -20.75 8.85
N GLU A 254 -5.12 -21.94 9.10
CA GLU A 254 -4.61 -23.18 8.49
C GLU A 254 -4.88 -23.18 6.98
N ARG A 255 -6.12 -22.87 6.57
CA ARG A 255 -6.47 -22.75 5.15
C ARG A 255 -5.64 -21.66 4.47
N SER A 256 -5.37 -20.57 5.19
CA SER A 256 -4.54 -19.47 4.70
C SER A 256 -3.11 -19.88 4.39
N GLU A 257 -2.47 -20.65 5.28
CA GLU A 257 -1.10 -21.12 5.12
C GLU A 257 -0.99 -22.13 3.94
N GLN A 258 -1.98 -23.02 3.81
CA GLN A 258 -2.06 -23.97 2.70
C GLN A 258 -2.28 -23.27 1.36
N GLU A 259 -3.13 -22.24 1.34
CA GLU A 259 -3.37 -21.41 0.17
C GLU A 259 -2.12 -20.64 -0.27
N ASP A 260 -1.37 -20.05 0.67
CA ASP A 260 -0.13 -19.32 0.39
C ASP A 260 0.93 -20.24 -0.23
N LEU A 261 1.06 -21.46 0.30
CA LEU A 261 1.96 -22.48 -0.25
C LEU A 261 1.57 -22.86 -1.68
N HIS A 262 0.29 -23.12 -1.91
CA HIS A 262 -0.22 -23.48 -3.23
C HIS A 262 -0.02 -22.36 -4.25
N MET A 263 -0.42 -21.12 -3.93
CA MET A 263 -0.20 -19.97 -4.82
C MET A 263 1.29 -19.75 -5.12
N ARG A 264 2.16 -19.91 -4.11
CA ARG A 264 3.60 -19.80 -4.32
C ARG A 264 4.11 -20.87 -5.28
N GLN A 265 3.66 -22.11 -5.15
CA GLN A 265 4.02 -23.20 -6.06
C GLN A 265 3.54 -22.92 -7.48
N GLU A 266 2.29 -22.47 -7.66
CA GLU A 266 1.76 -22.09 -8.98
C GLU A 266 2.59 -20.98 -9.63
N LEU A 267 2.94 -19.93 -8.87
CA LEU A 267 3.76 -18.83 -9.38
C LEU A 267 5.19 -19.26 -9.75
N VAL A 268 5.79 -20.20 -9.01
CA VAL A 268 7.11 -20.76 -9.34
C VAL A 268 7.05 -21.68 -10.55
N ASN A 269 5.97 -22.43 -10.71
CA ASN A 269 5.75 -23.34 -11.84
C ASN A 269 5.44 -22.60 -13.15
N LYS A 270 5.08 -21.32 -13.10
CA LYS A 270 4.97 -20.49 -14.30
C LYS A 270 6.33 -20.43 -15.02
N PRO A 271 6.32 -20.44 -16.37
CA PRO A 271 7.56 -20.35 -17.12
C PRO A 271 8.33 -19.08 -16.78
N LEU A 272 9.66 -19.15 -16.89
CA LEU A 272 10.51 -17.99 -16.70
C LEU A 272 10.10 -16.86 -17.66
N PRO A 273 10.13 -15.59 -17.22
CA PRO A 273 9.83 -14.45 -18.08
C PRO A 273 10.69 -14.47 -19.36
N ALA A 274 10.07 -14.21 -20.51
CA ALA A 274 10.75 -14.28 -21.81
C ALA A 274 11.54 -13.01 -22.15
N THR A 275 11.16 -11.87 -21.57
CA THR A 275 11.78 -10.57 -21.84
C THR A 275 12.59 -10.06 -20.65
N LEU A 276 13.69 -9.35 -20.95
CA LEU A 276 14.56 -8.77 -19.92
C LEU A 276 13.85 -7.72 -19.06
N SER A 277 12.88 -6.99 -19.62
CA SER A 277 12.11 -5.98 -18.91
C SER A 277 11.26 -6.56 -17.78
N GLU A 278 10.75 -7.79 -17.94
CA GLU A 278 9.91 -8.44 -16.93
C GLU A 278 10.68 -8.82 -15.66
N TYR A 279 12.00 -9.01 -15.75
CA TYR A 279 12.86 -9.30 -14.61
C TYR A 279 13.11 -8.09 -13.71
N LYS A 280 12.90 -6.86 -14.21
CA LYS A 280 13.15 -5.64 -13.43
C LYS A 280 12.24 -5.61 -12.20
N ASN A 281 12.86 -5.63 -11.03
CA ASN A 281 12.19 -5.74 -9.72
C ASN A 281 11.28 -6.97 -9.57
N HIS A 282 11.45 -8.03 -10.36
CA HIS A 282 10.61 -9.23 -10.31
C HIS A 282 10.65 -9.88 -8.90
N PRO A 283 9.50 -10.32 -8.35
CA PRO A 283 9.44 -10.75 -6.95
C PRO A 283 10.13 -12.10 -6.69
N LEU A 284 10.19 -13.00 -7.69
CA LEU A 284 10.76 -14.33 -7.53
C LEU A 284 12.13 -14.51 -8.16
N TYR A 285 12.49 -13.66 -9.12
CA TYR A 285 13.64 -13.89 -10.01
C TYR A 285 14.43 -12.59 -10.17
N VAL A 286 15.71 -12.73 -10.46
CA VAL A 286 16.61 -11.61 -10.75
C VAL A 286 17.60 -12.02 -11.82
N LEU A 287 18.02 -11.06 -12.64
CA LEU A 287 19.16 -11.21 -13.53
C LEU A 287 20.41 -10.68 -12.85
N GLU A 288 21.54 -11.32 -13.07
CA GLU A 288 22.83 -10.89 -12.53
C GLU A 288 23.16 -9.43 -12.87
N LYS A 289 22.83 -8.99 -14.09
CA LYS A 289 23.03 -7.60 -14.53
C LYS A 289 22.12 -6.56 -13.85
N ASP A 290 20.99 -7.00 -13.32
CA ASP A 290 19.96 -6.12 -12.73
C ASP A 290 20.17 -5.94 -11.21
N LEU A 291 21.23 -6.51 -10.65
CA LEU A 291 21.62 -6.29 -9.26
C LEU A 291 22.00 -4.84 -9.04
N LEU A 292 21.45 -4.24 -7.98
CA LEU A 292 21.82 -2.90 -7.60
C LEU A 292 23.29 -2.84 -7.13
N LYS A 293 23.82 -1.62 -7.09
CA LYS A 293 25.19 -1.34 -6.63
C LYS A 293 25.51 -2.05 -5.31
N PHE A 294 24.62 -1.95 -4.33
CA PHE A 294 24.74 -2.53 -2.98
C PHE A 294 23.99 -3.86 -2.83
N GLU A 295 23.77 -4.60 -3.91
CA GLU A 295 23.21 -5.95 -3.86
C GLU A 295 24.24 -6.96 -4.37
N GLY A 296 24.14 -8.18 -3.86
CA GLY A 296 24.90 -9.35 -4.30
C GLY A 296 24.09 -10.62 -4.13
N ILE A 297 24.41 -11.63 -4.94
CA ILE A 297 23.82 -12.97 -4.86
C ILE A 297 24.67 -13.82 -3.91
N TYR A 298 24.06 -14.51 -2.95
CA TYR A 298 24.72 -15.43 -2.02
C TYR A 298 23.98 -16.78 -1.93
N PRO A 299 24.67 -17.94 -2.00
CA PRO A 299 26.11 -18.15 -2.28
C PRO A 299 26.57 -17.49 -3.59
N LYS A 300 27.87 -17.39 -3.87
CA LYS A 300 28.30 -16.68 -5.08
C LYS A 300 27.71 -17.32 -6.36
N PRO A 301 27.49 -16.55 -7.43
CA PRO A 301 27.01 -17.09 -8.71
C PRO A 301 27.80 -18.29 -9.25
N GLU A 302 29.10 -18.36 -8.96
CA GLU A 302 29.95 -19.50 -9.36
C GLU A 302 29.65 -20.78 -8.57
N ASP A 303 29.16 -20.64 -7.34
CA ASP A 303 28.91 -21.73 -6.40
C ASP A 303 27.48 -22.29 -6.50
N GLN A 304 26.60 -21.66 -7.29
CA GLN A 304 25.21 -22.07 -7.43
C GLN A 304 24.79 -22.24 -8.89
N LYS A 305 23.97 -23.26 -9.14
CA LYS A 305 23.41 -23.50 -10.47
C LYS A 305 22.32 -22.45 -10.76
N PRO A 306 22.39 -21.71 -11.88
CA PRO A 306 21.32 -20.78 -12.27
C PRO A 306 20.04 -21.55 -12.59
N LEU A 307 18.88 -20.89 -12.38
CA LEU A 307 17.56 -21.46 -12.70
C LEU A 307 17.34 -21.59 -14.21
N GLY A 308 18.02 -20.75 -14.99
CA GLY A 308 17.95 -20.71 -16.44
C GLY A 308 18.75 -19.54 -16.99
N GLU A 309 18.63 -19.31 -18.28
CA GLU A 309 19.30 -18.22 -18.98
C GLU A 309 18.30 -17.54 -19.93
N VAL A 310 18.33 -16.21 -19.98
CA VAL A 310 17.54 -15.41 -20.91
C VAL A 310 18.43 -14.41 -21.61
N ARG A 311 18.57 -14.55 -22.94
CA ARG A 311 19.40 -13.69 -23.80
C ARG A 311 20.84 -13.52 -23.26
N GLY A 312 21.49 -14.63 -22.88
CA GLY A 312 22.87 -14.60 -22.36
C GLY A 312 23.02 -14.22 -20.88
N HIS A 313 21.92 -13.93 -20.17
CA HIS A 313 21.96 -13.57 -18.75
C HIS A 313 21.40 -14.69 -17.88
N LYS A 314 22.19 -15.11 -16.89
CA LYS A 314 21.79 -16.11 -15.90
C LYS A 314 20.69 -15.57 -14.98
N VAL A 315 19.70 -16.42 -14.73
CA VAL A 315 18.57 -16.14 -13.85
C VAL A 315 18.79 -16.81 -12.50
N TYR A 316 18.65 -16.04 -11.42
CA TYR A 316 18.76 -16.53 -10.05
C TYR A 316 17.46 -16.25 -9.28
N PRO A 317 17.15 -17.03 -8.24
CA PRO A 317 16.03 -16.74 -7.37
C PRO A 317 16.28 -15.42 -6.63
N ARG A 318 15.28 -14.54 -6.54
CA ARG A 318 15.39 -13.27 -5.81
C ARG A 318 15.73 -13.47 -4.33
N SER A 319 15.40 -14.64 -3.77
CA SER A 319 15.71 -15.02 -2.38
C SER A 319 17.20 -15.19 -2.09
N THR A 320 18.05 -15.33 -3.11
CA THR A 320 19.52 -15.35 -2.93
C THR A 320 20.13 -13.95 -3.06
N VAL A 321 19.33 -12.92 -3.33
CA VAL A 321 19.80 -11.53 -3.35
C VAL A 321 19.82 -10.97 -1.94
N TYR A 322 20.99 -10.49 -1.54
CA TYR A 322 21.18 -9.83 -0.25
C TYR A 322 21.73 -8.43 -0.43
N THR A 323 21.28 -7.54 0.43
CA THR A 323 21.82 -6.19 0.55
C THR A 323 23.20 -6.27 1.20
N LEU A 324 24.18 -5.68 0.53
CA LEU A 324 25.54 -5.51 1.01
C LEU A 324 25.68 -4.13 1.64
N GLN A 325 26.43 -4.03 2.72
CA GLN A 325 26.65 -2.79 3.43
C GLN A 325 28.14 -2.60 3.72
N SER A 326 28.58 -1.34 3.82
CA SER A 326 29.93 -1.07 4.32
C SER A 326 30.04 -1.38 5.81
N GLU A 327 31.26 -1.56 6.31
CA GLU A 327 31.52 -1.84 7.72
C GLU A 327 30.84 -0.82 8.66
N ASN A 328 31.01 0.48 8.38
CA ASN A 328 30.36 1.55 9.14
C ASN A 328 28.82 1.49 9.12
N ASN A 329 28.23 0.96 8.05
CA ASN A 329 26.78 0.85 7.99
C ASN A 329 26.26 -0.43 8.68
N TRP A 330 27.06 -1.51 8.72
CA TRP A 330 26.78 -2.68 9.56
C TRP A 330 26.80 -2.33 11.06
N ILE A 331 27.71 -1.46 11.49
CA ILE A 331 27.78 -1.00 12.90
C ILE A 331 26.46 -0.33 13.33
N LYS A 332 25.79 0.41 12.44
CA LYS A 332 24.47 1.01 12.72
C LYS A 332 23.38 -0.03 12.97
N MET A 333 23.56 -1.24 12.45
CA MET A 333 22.68 -2.39 12.67
C MET A 333 23.14 -3.27 13.85
N ALA A 334 24.06 -2.77 14.69
CA ALA A 334 24.72 -3.50 15.76
C ALA A 334 25.39 -4.80 15.29
N ARG A 335 26.12 -4.72 14.18
CA ARG A 335 26.95 -5.82 13.65
C ARG A 335 28.34 -5.33 13.27
N SER A 336 29.33 -6.20 13.42
CA SER A 336 30.70 -5.97 12.99
C SER A 336 31.08 -6.96 11.90
N VAL A 337 31.92 -6.54 10.96
CA VAL A 337 32.54 -7.47 10.00
C VAL A 337 33.51 -8.36 10.77
N LYS A 338 33.51 -9.68 10.51
CA LYS A 338 34.44 -10.59 11.19
C LYS A 338 35.88 -10.23 10.82
N LYS A 339 36.78 -10.33 11.78
CA LYS A 339 38.20 -9.95 11.60
C LYS A 339 38.84 -10.80 10.48
N GLY A 340 39.44 -10.13 9.50
CA GLY A 340 40.14 -10.78 8.38
C GLY A 340 39.27 -11.18 7.18
N GLU A 341 37.96 -10.89 7.22
CA GLU A 341 37.07 -11.09 6.06
C GLU A 341 37.44 -10.14 4.90
N LYS A 342 37.45 -10.68 3.68
CA LYS A 342 37.62 -9.89 2.46
C LYS A 342 36.27 -9.32 2.00
N ALA A 343 36.27 -8.14 1.39
CA ALA A 343 35.07 -7.53 0.83
C ALA A 343 34.37 -8.48 -0.15
N TYR A 344 33.04 -8.61 -0.03
CA TYR A 344 32.27 -9.43 -0.98
C TYR A 344 32.21 -8.79 -2.36
N LYS A 345 32.09 -7.46 -2.37
CA LYS A 345 32.02 -6.63 -3.56
C LYS A 345 32.68 -5.30 -3.23
N VAL A 346 33.40 -4.74 -4.20
CA VAL A 346 33.98 -3.40 -4.11
C VAL A 346 33.19 -2.50 -5.04
N VAL A 347 32.65 -1.40 -4.52
CA VAL A 347 31.81 -0.48 -5.30
C VAL A 347 32.44 0.90 -5.35
N LYS A 348 32.20 1.65 -6.43
CA LYS A 348 32.64 3.05 -6.51
C LYS A 348 32.06 3.85 -5.34
N ALA A 349 32.85 4.55 -4.56
CA ALA A 349 32.35 5.41 -3.49
C ALA A 349 31.69 6.67 -4.06
N ARG A 350 30.91 7.39 -3.25
CA ARG A 350 30.42 8.72 -3.64
C ARG A 350 31.61 9.69 -3.69
N PRO A 351 31.71 10.53 -4.72
CA PRO A 351 32.78 11.52 -4.80
C PRO A 351 32.63 12.55 -3.68
N ASN A 352 33.75 13.10 -3.22
CA ASN A 352 33.73 14.22 -2.30
C ASN A 352 33.42 15.51 -3.06
N LEU A 353 32.19 16.02 -2.91
CA LEU A 353 31.73 17.23 -3.60
C LEU A 353 32.47 18.50 -3.14
N ARG A 354 33.19 18.47 -2.00
CA ARG A 354 33.98 19.60 -1.50
C ARG A 354 35.27 19.84 -2.29
N VAL A 355 35.74 18.85 -3.04
CA VAL A 355 36.95 18.94 -3.87
C VAL A 355 36.52 19.36 -5.29
N PRO A 356 37.24 20.27 -5.96
CA PRO A 356 37.01 20.61 -7.37
C PRO A 356 37.01 19.38 -8.27
N ALA A 357 36.20 19.39 -9.34
CA ALA A 357 35.99 18.19 -10.16
C ALA A 357 37.27 17.63 -10.79
N GLU A 358 38.22 18.50 -11.14
CA GLU A 358 39.52 18.16 -11.75
C GLU A 358 40.44 17.37 -10.81
N GLU A 359 40.34 17.58 -9.49
CA GLU A 359 41.17 16.94 -8.47
C GLU A 359 40.48 15.72 -7.81
N ARG A 360 39.29 15.33 -8.28
CA ARG A 360 38.52 14.23 -7.67
C ARG A 360 39.11 12.87 -8.06
N GLU A 361 39.83 12.27 -7.14
CA GLU A 361 40.23 10.87 -7.25
C GLU A 361 39.04 9.90 -7.08
N GLN A 362 39.01 8.84 -7.90
CA GLN A 362 38.00 7.79 -7.83
C GLN A 362 38.24 6.91 -6.59
N ARG A 363 37.39 7.09 -5.58
CA ARG A 363 37.40 6.26 -4.37
C ARG A 363 36.56 5.00 -4.56
N TYR A 364 36.94 3.95 -3.84
CA TYR A 364 36.22 2.69 -3.77
C TYR A 364 35.75 2.43 -2.33
N LEU A 365 34.69 1.65 -2.19
CA LEU A 365 34.07 1.29 -0.93
C LEU A 365 33.86 -0.22 -0.90
N ASP A 366 34.42 -0.84 0.11
CA ASP A 366 34.25 -2.26 0.39
C ASP A 366 32.89 -2.51 1.03
N VAL A 367 32.17 -3.49 0.50
CA VAL A 367 30.85 -3.88 1.02
C VAL A 367 30.80 -5.37 1.32
N PHE A 368 30.10 -5.70 2.40
CA PHE A 368 30.06 -7.01 3.01
C PHE A 368 28.62 -7.50 3.12
N GLY A 369 28.43 -8.80 2.97
CA GLY A 369 27.14 -9.45 3.18
C GLY A 369 26.89 -9.81 4.64
N TYR A 370 25.63 -10.10 4.99
CA TYR A 370 25.25 -10.45 6.36
C TYR A 370 26.05 -11.65 6.91
N TRP A 371 26.34 -12.67 6.10
CA TRP A 371 27.10 -13.88 6.47
C TRP A 371 28.57 -13.59 6.89
N GLN A 372 29.12 -12.46 6.47
CA GLN A 372 30.48 -12.01 6.83
C GLN A 372 30.52 -11.20 8.13
N THR A 373 29.37 -11.00 8.77
CA THR A 373 29.25 -10.18 9.97
C THR A 373 28.88 -11.02 11.18
N GLU A 374 29.28 -10.56 12.35
CA GLU A 374 28.86 -11.08 13.65
C GLU A 374 28.14 -10.00 14.46
N PRO A 375 27.33 -10.35 15.47
CA PRO A 375 26.76 -9.36 16.39
C PRO A 375 27.84 -8.46 16.98
N PHE A 376 27.59 -7.15 17.00
CA PHE A 376 28.52 -6.18 17.57
C PHE A 376 28.74 -6.48 19.05
N ARG A 377 30.00 -6.59 19.45
CA ARG A 377 30.39 -6.82 20.84
C ARG A 377 30.68 -5.47 21.48
N PRO A 378 29.82 -4.97 22.38
CA PRO A 378 30.05 -3.68 23.01
C PRO A 378 31.33 -3.73 23.85
N PRO A 379 32.13 -2.64 23.85
CA PRO A 379 33.34 -2.57 24.64
C PRO A 379 32.99 -2.53 26.13
N LYS A 380 33.90 -3.02 26.98
CA LYS A 380 33.72 -2.98 28.44
C LYS A 380 34.22 -1.65 28.99
N VAL A 381 33.58 -1.16 30.05
CA VAL A 381 34.10 -0.04 30.82
C VAL A 381 35.35 -0.49 31.59
N GLU A 382 36.47 0.21 31.39
CA GLU A 382 37.74 -0.07 32.05
C GLU A 382 38.13 1.11 32.94
N ASN A 383 38.55 0.83 34.18
CA ASN A 383 38.97 1.86 35.16
C ASN A 383 37.93 2.97 35.39
N GLY A 384 36.63 2.63 35.30
CA GLY A 384 35.55 3.61 35.45
C GLY A 384 35.44 4.61 34.30
N ARG A 385 36.09 4.37 33.15
CA ARG A 385 35.99 5.22 31.96
C ARG A 385 35.21 4.52 30.85
N ILE A 386 34.29 5.26 30.25
CA ILE A 386 33.46 4.74 29.17
C ILE A 386 34.25 4.84 27.86
N PRO A 387 34.39 3.76 27.08
CA PRO A 387 35.08 3.76 25.79
C PRO A 387 34.47 4.79 24.83
N ARG A 388 35.31 5.62 24.20
CA ARG A 388 34.90 6.71 23.30
C ARG A 388 35.42 6.47 21.89
N ASN A 389 34.69 6.97 20.90
CA ASN A 389 35.16 7.06 19.52
C ASN A 389 36.15 8.22 19.34
N GLU A 390 36.69 8.38 18.12
CA GLU A 390 37.63 9.45 17.75
C GLU A 390 37.07 10.87 18.00
N PHE A 391 35.75 11.02 18.07
CA PHE A 391 35.06 12.29 18.31
C PHE A 391 34.71 12.51 19.79
N GLY A 392 35.14 11.63 20.69
CA GLY A 392 34.87 11.72 22.13
C GLY A 392 33.44 11.32 22.55
N ASN A 393 32.66 10.69 21.66
CA ASN A 393 31.30 10.24 21.90
C ASN A 393 31.19 8.70 21.85
N VAL A 394 30.02 8.15 22.13
CA VAL A 394 29.73 6.72 21.96
C VAL A 394 28.62 6.51 20.93
N TYR A 395 28.79 5.52 20.04
CA TYR A 395 27.75 5.15 19.08
C TYR A 395 26.70 4.28 19.74
N MET A 396 25.45 4.74 19.76
CA MET A 396 24.30 4.09 20.39
C MET A 396 23.15 3.94 19.39
N TYR A 397 23.41 3.31 18.25
CA TYR A 397 22.39 3.08 17.21
C TYR A 397 21.35 2.03 17.61
N GLN A 398 21.74 1.09 18.48
CA GLN A 398 20.87 0.06 19.03
C GLN A 398 21.13 -0.08 20.54
N PRO A 399 20.13 -0.51 21.34
CA PRO A 399 20.30 -0.71 22.78
C PRO A 399 21.44 -1.69 23.14
N SER A 400 21.68 -2.71 22.31
CA SER A 400 22.74 -3.71 22.51
C SER A 400 24.16 -3.18 22.33
N MET A 401 24.33 -1.95 21.83
CA MET A 401 25.64 -1.32 21.67
C MET A 401 26.14 -0.64 22.94
N CYS A 402 25.33 -0.60 24.01
CA CYS A 402 25.72 0.03 25.26
C CYS A 402 26.98 -0.64 25.85
N PRO A 403 28.03 0.13 26.19
CA PRO A 403 29.21 -0.43 26.84
C PRO A 403 28.85 -1.20 28.10
N ILE A 404 29.51 -2.35 28.30
CA ILE A 404 29.22 -3.21 29.46
C ILE A 404 29.71 -2.50 30.73
N GLY A 405 28.81 -2.30 31.70
CA GLY A 405 29.05 -1.51 32.92
C GLY A 405 28.62 -0.03 32.81
N ALA A 406 28.05 0.36 31.68
CA ALA A 406 27.41 1.65 31.48
C ALA A 406 25.92 1.49 31.15
N VAL A 407 25.16 2.57 31.33
CA VAL A 407 23.75 2.66 30.92
C VAL A 407 23.54 3.91 30.06
N HIS A 408 22.74 3.76 29.01
CA HIS A 408 22.33 4.88 28.15
C HIS A 408 21.08 5.55 28.73
N ILE A 409 21.25 6.78 29.22
CA ILE A 409 20.15 7.60 29.71
C ILE A 409 19.76 8.60 28.64
N ARG A 410 18.50 8.53 28.17
CA ARG A 410 17.93 9.42 27.13
C ARG A 410 17.29 10.67 27.76
N LEU A 411 18.10 11.46 28.47
CA LEU A 411 17.69 12.74 29.06
C LEU A 411 18.58 13.88 28.55
N PRO A 412 18.03 15.09 28.31
CA PRO A 412 18.82 16.22 27.83
C PRO A 412 19.72 16.78 28.92
N GLY A 413 20.87 17.36 28.53
CA GLY A 413 21.73 18.13 29.44
C GLY A 413 22.59 17.30 30.41
N LEU A 414 22.66 15.98 30.27
CA LEU A 414 23.46 15.09 31.13
C LEU A 414 24.93 15.48 31.26
N PRO A 415 25.65 15.95 30.22
CA PRO A 415 27.03 16.42 30.39
C PRO A 415 27.17 17.63 31.33
N SER A 416 26.13 18.46 31.45
CA SER A 416 26.11 19.58 32.40
C SER A 416 25.88 19.10 33.84
N ILE A 417 25.01 18.10 33.99
CA ILE A 417 24.74 17.45 35.27
C ILE A 417 25.98 16.72 35.79
N ALA A 418 26.72 16.05 34.91
CA ALA A 418 27.97 15.39 35.25
C ALA A 418 28.97 16.34 35.92
N ARG A 419 29.15 17.55 35.36
CA ARG A 419 30.02 18.59 35.93
C ARG A 419 29.52 19.08 37.30
N ARG A 420 28.21 19.16 37.50
CA ARG A 420 27.60 19.57 38.78
C ARG A 420 27.77 18.52 39.86
N LEU A 421 27.69 17.23 39.51
CA LEU A 421 27.85 16.10 40.42
C LEU A 421 29.32 15.77 40.74
N GLY A 422 30.24 16.72 40.59
CA GLY A 422 31.67 16.52 40.91
C GLY A 422 32.50 15.93 39.77
N GLY A 423 32.02 16.00 38.52
CA GLY A 423 32.78 15.54 37.36
C GLY A 423 32.68 14.03 37.10
N LEU A 424 31.50 13.44 37.36
CA LEU A 424 31.25 12.02 37.07
C LEU A 424 31.39 11.72 35.57
N GLU A 425 31.75 10.47 35.24
CA GLU A 425 31.96 10.05 33.86
C GLU A 425 30.62 10.03 33.09
N CYS A 426 30.56 10.80 32.01
CA CYS A 426 29.38 10.97 31.17
C CYS A 426 29.81 11.22 29.73
N VAL A 427 29.39 10.35 28.82
CA VAL A 427 29.79 10.38 27.40
C VAL A 427 28.55 10.57 26.53
N PRO A 428 28.46 11.64 25.71
CA PRO A 428 27.31 11.87 24.83
C PRO A 428 27.10 10.69 23.86
N ALA A 429 25.83 10.33 23.66
CA ALA A 429 25.43 9.18 22.85
C ALA A 429 24.94 9.63 21.47
N VAL A 430 25.63 9.20 20.41
CA VAL A 430 25.21 9.41 19.02
C VAL A 430 24.25 8.29 18.63
N VAL A 431 22.96 8.62 18.49
CA VAL A 431 21.90 7.64 18.16
C VAL A 431 21.56 7.61 16.68
N GLY A 432 21.96 8.64 15.93
CA GLY A 432 21.62 8.79 14.52
C GLY A 432 22.36 9.93 13.85
N TRP A 433 21.96 10.22 12.62
CA TRP A 433 22.50 11.31 11.81
C TRP A 433 21.35 12.04 11.14
N GLU A 434 21.38 13.36 11.24
CA GLU A 434 20.46 14.25 10.54
C GLU A 434 21.15 14.77 9.28
N PHE A 435 20.46 14.65 8.15
CA PHE A 435 20.94 15.11 6.85
C PHE A 435 20.07 16.29 6.45
N ASN A 436 20.60 17.50 6.55
CA ASN A 436 19.97 18.67 5.96
C ASN A 436 20.63 19.00 4.62
N SER A 437 20.02 19.91 3.85
CA SER A 437 20.41 20.20 2.46
C SER A 437 21.88 20.60 2.29
N CYS A 438 22.58 20.98 3.36
CA CYS A 438 23.95 21.51 3.31
C CYS A 438 24.96 20.75 4.18
N SER A 439 24.54 20.00 5.20
CA SER A 439 25.46 19.36 6.16
C SER A 439 24.84 18.14 6.87
N ASN A 440 25.73 17.30 7.40
CA ASN A 440 25.38 16.10 8.15
C ASN A 440 25.75 16.32 9.62
N PHE A 441 24.79 16.18 10.52
CA PHE A 441 25.01 16.39 11.96
C PHE A 441 24.70 15.11 12.75
N PRO A 442 25.52 14.72 13.73
CA PRO A 442 25.19 13.61 14.61
C PRO A 442 24.03 13.98 15.52
N ILE A 443 23.02 13.12 15.60
CA ILE A 443 21.92 13.27 16.55
C ILE A 443 22.41 12.74 17.90
N LEU A 444 22.61 13.66 18.84
CA LEU A 444 22.97 13.36 20.22
C LEU A 444 21.69 13.23 21.04
N GLU A 445 21.40 12.03 21.52
CA GLU A 445 20.26 11.78 22.40
C GLU A 445 20.75 11.18 23.72
N GLY A 446 20.80 12.02 24.74
CA GLY A 446 21.27 11.62 26.06
C GLY A 446 22.77 11.31 26.11
N ALA A 447 23.15 10.47 27.07
CA ALA A 447 24.54 10.10 27.33
C ALA A 447 24.63 8.71 27.98
N CYS A 448 25.77 8.05 27.80
CA CYS A 448 26.15 6.89 28.57
C CYS A 448 26.83 7.34 29.87
N VAL A 449 26.37 6.79 30.98
CA VAL A 449 26.94 6.99 32.32
C VAL A 449 27.26 5.64 32.95
N LEU A 450 28.09 5.62 33.98
CA LEU A 450 28.37 4.38 34.72
C LEU A 450 27.08 3.89 35.39
N GLU A 451 26.87 2.57 35.39
CA GLU A 451 25.67 1.97 35.94
C GLU A 451 25.43 2.35 37.41
N LYS A 452 26.51 2.38 38.21
CA LYS A 452 26.48 2.79 39.63
C LYS A 452 26.02 4.24 39.86
N ASP A 453 26.25 5.14 38.90
CA ASP A 453 26.00 6.58 39.03
C ASP A 453 24.67 6.97 38.38
N ALA A 454 24.01 6.06 37.67
CA ALA A 454 22.83 6.32 36.85
C ALA A 454 21.68 6.98 37.62
N GLN A 455 21.43 6.50 38.84
CA GLN A 455 20.36 7.02 39.68
C GLN A 455 20.63 8.47 40.12
N LEU A 456 21.89 8.80 40.44
CA LEU A 456 22.29 10.16 40.81
C LEU A 456 22.04 11.15 39.66
N PHE A 457 22.32 10.75 38.42
CA PHE A 457 22.03 11.55 37.24
C PHE A 457 20.53 11.80 37.06
N ILE A 458 19.70 10.77 37.25
CA ILE A 458 18.24 10.87 37.10
C ILE A 458 17.65 11.80 38.15
N ASP A 459 18.07 11.67 39.41
CA ASP A 459 17.53 12.45 40.51
C ASP A 459 17.95 13.92 40.42
N GLU A 460 19.20 14.19 40.07
CA GLU A 460 19.66 15.56 39.84
C GLU A 460 19.00 16.19 38.61
N TRP A 461 18.75 15.41 37.54
CA TRP A 461 17.99 15.88 36.39
C TRP A 461 16.56 16.29 36.78
N LYS A 462 15.85 15.45 37.53
CA LYS A 462 14.49 15.75 38.03
C LYS A 462 14.47 17.02 38.88
N ARG A 463 15.46 17.20 39.76
CA ARG A 463 15.59 18.40 40.59
C ARG A 463 15.77 19.67 39.75
N LEU A 464 16.62 19.61 38.72
CA LEU A 464 16.85 20.73 37.80
C LEU A 464 15.62 21.03 36.94
N GLU A 465 14.92 20.00 36.46
CA GLU A 465 13.73 20.17 35.64
C GLU A 465 12.57 20.77 36.44
N ALA A 466 12.36 20.35 37.70
CA ALA A 466 11.39 20.99 38.59
C ALA A 466 11.69 22.48 38.81
N THR A 467 12.97 22.82 39.01
CA THR A 467 13.39 24.23 39.14
C THR A 467 13.19 25.01 37.82
N ARG A 468 13.36 24.35 36.68
CA ARG A 468 13.16 24.96 35.36
C ARG A 468 11.68 25.22 35.09
N GLU A 469 10.83 24.24 35.37
CA GLU A 469 9.37 24.35 35.24
C GLU A 469 8.83 25.49 36.09
N GLU A 470 9.28 25.62 37.34
CA GLU A 470 8.91 26.73 38.22
C GLU A 470 9.31 28.08 37.63
N ARG A 471 10.53 28.22 37.09
CA ARG A 471 10.99 29.45 36.44
C ARG A 471 10.23 29.76 35.16
N GLU A 472 9.91 28.77 34.34
CA GLU A 472 9.16 28.94 33.10
C GLU A 472 7.70 29.30 33.38
N ASN A 473 7.08 28.70 34.41
CA ASN A 473 5.76 29.05 34.91
C ASN A 473 5.73 30.49 35.44
N LYS A 474 6.70 30.89 36.26
CA LYS A 474 6.82 32.28 36.73
C LYS A 474 6.96 33.26 35.57
N LYS A 475 7.82 32.97 34.58
CA LYS A 475 7.94 33.80 33.37
C LYS A 475 6.67 33.83 32.53
N ARG A 476 5.89 32.75 32.52
CA ARG A 476 4.58 32.70 31.84
C ARG A 476 3.56 33.56 32.57
N GLU A 477 3.47 33.45 33.89
CA GLU A 477 2.62 34.27 34.74
C GLU A 477 2.95 35.75 34.60
N GLU A 478 4.23 36.13 34.68
CA GLU A 478 4.68 37.51 34.48
C GLU A 478 4.27 38.05 33.10
N ARG A 479 4.36 37.23 32.04
CA ARG A 479 3.89 37.60 30.69
C ARG A 479 2.37 37.77 30.63
N VAL A 480 1.61 36.87 31.24
CA VAL A 480 0.14 36.94 31.31
C VAL A 480 -0.30 38.20 32.04
N LEU A 481 0.26 38.45 33.23
CA LEU A 481 -0.02 39.65 34.02
C LEU A 481 0.40 40.93 33.28
N GLY A 482 1.55 40.91 32.59
CA GLY A 482 1.99 42.01 31.74
C GLY A 482 1.02 42.30 30.60
N ASN A 483 0.48 41.28 29.95
CA ASN A 483 -0.51 41.42 28.87
C ASN A 483 -1.86 41.94 29.40
N TRP A 484 -2.33 41.43 30.55
CA TRP A 484 -3.53 41.96 31.21
C TRP A 484 -3.38 43.43 31.59
N ARG A 485 -2.22 43.82 32.14
CA ARG A 485 -1.92 45.22 32.47
C ARG A 485 -1.96 46.10 31.22
N LYS A 486 -1.42 45.64 30.09
CA LYS A 486 -1.49 46.37 28.80
C LYS A 486 -2.93 46.50 28.30
N LEU A 487 -3.73 45.44 28.38
CA LEU A 487 -5.14 45.43 27.96
C LEU A 487 -5.96 46.41 28.81
N ILE A 488 -5.89 46.33 30.14
CA ILE A 488 -6.63 47.20 31.06
C ILE A 488 -6.22 48.66 30.85
N ARG A 489 -4.92 48.97 30.77
CA ARG A 489 -4.45 50.33 30.45
C ARG A 489 -4.91 50.80 29.07
N GLY A 490 -5.05 49.89 28.11
CA GLY A 490 -5.61 50.18 26.79
C GLY A 490 -7.08 50.57 26.87
N ILE A 491 -7.90 49.77 27.57
CA ILE A 491 -9.32 50.03 27.79
C ILE A 491 -9.53 51.34 28.56
N LEU A 492 -8.77 51.56 29.63
CA LEU A 492 -8.86 52.81 30.43
C LEU A 492 -8.46 54.03 29.60
N ARG A 493 -7.42 53.94 28.77
CA ARG A 493 -7.06 55.03 27.83
C ARG A 493 -8.14 55.26 26.79
N LEU A 494 -8.71 54.20 26.19
CA LEU A 494 -9.82 54.31 25.25
C LEU A 494 -11.05 54.95 25.91
N HIS A 495 -11.38 54.56 27.15
CA HIS A 495 -12.47 55.15 27.92
C HIS A 495 -12.20 56.64 28.24
N TYR A 496 -11.00 56.98 28.70
CA TYR A 496 -10.59 58.36 28.93
C TYR A 496 -10.68 59.20 27.64
N VAL A 497 -10.14 58.70 26.53
CA VAL A 497 -10.18 59.38 25.23
C VAL A 497 -11.62 59.57 24.77
N LYS A 498 -12.46 58.54 24.88
CA LYS A 498 -13.89 58.61 24.54
C LYS A 498 -14.64 59.60 25.45
N SER A 499 -14.30 59.67 26.74
CA SER A 499 -14.94 60.57 27.70
C SER A 499 -14.48 62.03 27.56
N LYS A 500 -13.22 62.28 27.18
CA LYS A 500 -12.63 63.63 27.07
C LYS A 500 -12.73 64.23 25.67
N PHE A 501 -12.65 63.41 24.64
CA PHE A 501 -12.60 63.84 23.23
C PHE A 501 -13.73 63.25 22.38
N GLY A 502 -14.61 62.42 22.96
CA GLY A 502 -15.80 61.90 22.29
C GLY A 502 -16.94 62.93 22.23
N ALA A 503 -16.63 64.15 21.80
CA ALA A 503 -17.61 65.12 21.35
C ALA A 503 -17.44 65.31 19.83
N THR A 504 -18.39 64.70 19.11
CA THR A 504 -18.88 65.03 17.75
C THR A 504 -17.89 65.11 16.57
N LYS A 505 -18.16 64.26 15.57
CA LYS A 505 -18.77 64.72 14.30
C LYS A 505 -19.21 63.53 13.45
N GLU A 506 -20.53 63.35 13.33
CA GLU A 506 -21.11 62.74 12.14
C GLU A 506 -20.67 63.54 10.92
N LYS A 507 -19.91 62.91 10.01
CA LYS A 507 -19.66 63.46 8.68
C LYS A 507 -20.44 62.66 7.65
N VAL A 508 -21.51 63.30 7.22
CA VAL A 508 -22.30 63.01 6.02
C VAL A 508 -21.38 62.78 4.82
N LYS A 509 -21.63 61.69 4.10
CA LYS A 509 -20.97 61.32 2.84
C LYS A 509 -21.34 62.32 1.74
N SER A 510 -20.34 62.87 1.04
CA SER A 510 -20.52 63.38 -0.32
C SER A 510 -19.38 62.91 -1.23
N LYS A 511 -19.77 62.28 -2.35
CA LYS A 511 -18.93 61.79 -3.43
C LYS A 511 -18.53 62.95 -4.36
N LYS A 512 -17.26 63.02 -4.80
CA LYS A 512 -16.93 63.16 -6.25
C LYS A 512 -15.44 62.99 -6.59
N LYS A 513 -15.24 62.03 -7.50
CA LYS A 513 -14.19 61.67 -8.48
C LYS A 513 -13.18 62.74 -8.95
N LYS A 514 -11.91 62.36 -9.13
CA LYS A 514 -11.14 62.50 -10.40
C LYS A 514 -9.81 61.69 -10.41
N GLU A 515 -9.50 61.11 -11.57
CA GLU A 515 -8.33 60.28 -11.96
C GLU A 515 -7.00 61.09 -11.99
N SER A 516 -5.78 60.52 -11.91
CA SER A 516 -5.14 59.61 -12.88
C SER A 516 -3.69 59.19 -12.47
N VAL A 517 -3.31 57.91 -12.70
CA VAL A 517 -2.10 57.38 -13.41
C VAL A 517 -0.69 57.76 -12.88
N ALA A 518 0.36 56.92 -12.73
CA ALA A 518 0.66 55.48 -12.76
C ALA A 518 2.10 55.30 -12.19
N ASP A 519 2.44 54.14 -11.59
CA ASP A 519 3.66 53.37 -11.91
C ASP A 519 3.86 52.09 -11.05
N LYS A 520 4.03 50.97 -11.79
CA LYS A 520 4.86 49.74 -11.63
C LYS A 520 4.89 48.89 -10.34
N GLU A 521 4.38 47.66 -10.52
CA GLU A 521 4.92 46.31 -10.22
C GLU A 521 5.78 46.07 -8.97
N ASP A 522 5.31 45.22 -8.03
CA ASP A 522 5.65 43.78 -8.04
C ASP A 522 4.78 42.97 -7.05
N ASN A 523 4.42 41.75 -7.46
CA ASN A 523 3.55 40.82 -6.72
C ASN A 523 4.36 39.94 -5.77
N ASP A 524 4.12 40.07 -4.46
CA ASP A 524 4.41 39.01 -3.49
C ASP A 524 3.14 38.75 -2.66
N VAL A 525 2.57 37.55 -2.84
CA VAL A 525 1.32 37.12 -2.20
C VAL A 525 1.59 36.79 -0.73
N VAL A 526 1.42 37.78 0.14
CA VAL A 526 1.23 37.57 1.57
C VAL A 526 -0.27 37.40 1.83
N ILE A 527 -0.67 36.20 2.24
CA ILE A 527 -2.04 35.93 2.72
C ILE A 527 -2.24 36.71 4.02
N ASP A 528 -2.88 37.86 3.92
CA ASP A 528 -3.35 38.65 5.06
C ASP A 528 -4.51 37.89 5.76
N ARG A 529 -4.23 37.32 6.92
CA ARG A 529 -5.21 36.64 7.80
C ARG A 529 -5.91 37.62 8.74
N THR A 530 -6.17 38.85 8.32
CA THR A 530 -6.81 39.87 9.17
C THR A 530 -8.16 40.36 8.64
N VAL A 531 -8.98 39.46 8.08
CA VAL A 531 -10.43 39.69 8.01
C VAL A 531 -11.05 39.16 9.30
N MET A 532 -11.16 40.01 10.32
CA MET A 532 -11.95 39.69 11.50
C MET A 532 -13.42 39.57 11.10
N ALA A 533 -14.05 38.44 11.42
CA ALA A 533 -15.50 38.25 11.27
C ALA A 533 -16.26 39.37 12.02
N PRO A 534 -17.41 39.83 11.52
CA PRO A 534 -18.20 40.87 12.18
C PRO A 534 -18.56 40.42 13.60
N ARG A 535 -18.38 41.34 14.57
CA ARG A 535 -18.66 41.14 16.00
C ARG A 535 -20.06 40.57 16.22
N GLN A 536 -20.12 39.34 16.72
CA GLN A 536 -21.33 38.82 17.34
C GLN A 536 -21.44 39.43 18.74
N VAL A 537 -22.48 40.22 18.99
CA VAL A 537 -22.76 40.80 20.30
C VAL A 537 -23.54 39.77 21.08
N PHE A 538 -22.89 39.12 22.06
CA PHE A 538 -23.58 38.24 23.00
C PHE A 538 -24.35 39.11 24.00
N THR A 539 -25.63 38.79 24.19
CA THR A 539 -26.46 39.43 25.21
C THR A 539 -26.25 38.76 26.56
N HIS A 540 -26.71 39.41 27.64
CA HIS A 540 -26.64 38.85 28.99
C HIS A 540 -27.36 37.48 29.07
N ASP A 541 -28.45 37.31 28.34
CA ASP A 541 -29.21 36.05 28.28
C ASP A 541 -28.48 34.93 27.53
N ASP A 542 -27.56 35.26 26.61
CA ASP A 542 -26.74 34.26 25.89
C ASP A 542 -25.61 33.69 26.78
N LEU A 543 -25.19 34.46 27.79
CA LEU A 543 -24.15 34.05 28.75
C LEU A 543 -24.70 33.24 29.92
N MET A 544 -25.99 33.36 30.23
CA MET A 544 -26.65 32.63 31.33
C MET A 544 -27.20 31.25 30.91
N LYS A 545 -27.01 30.85 29.65
CA LYS A 545 -27.39 29.52 29.09
C LYS A 545 -26.20 28.60 28.80
N LEU A 546 -24.99 28.99 29.20
CA LEU A 546 -23.79 28.16 29.29
C LEU A 546 -23.54 27.80 30.75
#